data_AF-A0A353C0A4-F1
#
_entry.id   AF-A0A353C0A4-F1
#
_cell.length_a   1.000
_cell.length_b   1.000
_cell.length_c   1.000
_cell.angle_alpha   90.00
_cell.angle_beta   90.00
_cell.angle_gamma   90.00
#
_symmetry.space_group_name_H-M   'P 1'
#
loop_
_entity.id
_entity.type
_entity.pdbx_description
1 polymer ?
#
loop_
_entity_poly.entity_id
_entity_poly.type
_entity_poly.pdbx_seq_one_letter_code
_entity_poly.pdbx_strand_id
1 'polypeptide(L)'
;TGATGIRGLSEYAYIYNLAAEVVALEADITYSNNGVIVGAITHAPGTSQIIIGTPGDYAVWFNEAGVEPNQFTLFQNGAPVAGSTYGSGAGTQPNPGMVIVTAAAGDILTVRNHTSTAAVTLQTLAGGTVTNANASVLIEKLSS
;
A
#
# COMPACT_ATOMS: atom_id res chain seq x y z
N THR A 1 -9.48 37.58 16.12
CA THR A 1 -10.06 36.45 15.37
C THR A 1 -9.26 35.21 15.72
N GLY A 2 -9.81 34.35 16.59
CA GLY A 2 -9.10 33.21 17.17
C GLY A 2 -8.87 32.08 16.15
N ALA A 3 -7.76 31.35 16.31
CA ALA A 3 -7.20 30.39 15.38
C ALA A 3 -8.25 29.44 14.75
N THR A 4 -8.34 29.44 13.43
CA THR A 4 -8.97 28.33 12.69
C THR A 4 -8.24 27.04 13.05
N GLY A 5 -9.01 26.10 13.61
CA GLY A 5 -8.53 24.92 14.34
C GLY A 5 -7.70 23.94 13.53
N ILE A 6 -7.31 22.85 14.20
CA ILE A 6 -6.61 21.71 13.63
C ILE A 6 -7.42 21.25 12.40
N ARG A 7 -6.96 21.60 11.20
CA ARG A 7 -7.49 21.08 9.94
C ARG A 7 -6.94 19.66 9.86
N GLY A 8 -7.80 18.67 9.55
CA GLY A 8 -7.38 17.27 9.43
C GLY A 8 -6.24 17.06 8.43
N LEU A 9 -5.85 15.80 8.19
CA LEU A 9 -4.76 15.46 7.27
C LEU A 9 -4.87 16.24 5.96
N SER A 10 -3.76 16.90 5.59
CA SER A 10 -3.73 17.78 4.40
C SER A 10 -3.83 16.99 3.10
N GLU A 11 -3.33 15.75 3.09
CA GLU A 11 -3.42 14.81 1.99
C GLU A 11 -3.51 13.39 2.54
N TYR A 12 -4.35 12.56 1.92
CA TYR A 12 -4.46 11.14 2.25
C TYR A 12 -5.09 10.35 1.11
N ALA A 13 -4.77 9.06 1.03
CA ALA A 13 -5.31 8.16 0.02
C ALA A 13 -5.58 6.77 0.59
N TYR A 14 -6.74 6.21 0.27
CA TYR A 14 -7.03 4.79 0.45
C TYR A 14 -7.17 4.14 -0.93
N ILE A 15 -6.33 3.15 -1.21
CA ILE A 15 -6.24 2.45 -2.49
C ILE A 15 -6.30 0.95 -2.20
N TYR A 16 -7.04 0.18 -3.00
CA TYR A 16 -7.28 -1.23 -2.69
C TYR A 16 -7.49 -2.09 -3.94
N ASN A 17 -7.25 -3.38 -3.78
CA ASN A 17 -7.44 -4.40 -4.81
C ASN A 17 -8.62 -5.31 -4.45
N LEU A 18 -9.52 -5.52 -5.42
CA LEU A 18 -10.62 -6.49 -5.40
C LEU A 18 -10.43 -7.59 -6.47
N ALA A 19 -9.50 -7.38 -7.42
CA ALA A 19 -9.27 -8.31 -8.51
C ALA A 19 -8.43 -9.50 -8.03
N ALA A 20 -8.69 -10.68 -8.61
CA ALA A 20 -7.83 -11.83 -8.39
C ALA A 20 -6.43 -11.55 -8.95
N GLU A 21 -5.40 -11.79 -8.14
CA GLU A 21 -4.01 -11.49 -8.50
C GLU A 21 -3.09 -12.55 -7.91
N VAL A 22 -2.10 -12.94 -8.71
CA VAL A 22 -0.93 -13.70 -8.25
C VAL A 22 0.28 -12.79 -8.41
N VAL A 23 0.81 -12.33 -7.29
CA VAL A 23 1.97 -11.43 -7.26
C VAL A 23 3.23 -12.27 -7.35
N ALA A 24 3.87 -12.27 -8.51
CA ALA A 24 5.14 -12.97 -8.72
C ALA A 24 6.21 -12.47 -7.74
N LEU A 25 7.24 -13.30 -7.51
CA LEU A 25 8.40 -12.88 -6.72
C LEU A 25 9.06 -11.67 -7.40
N GLU A 26 9.42 -10.65 -6.59
CA GLU A 26 9.93 -9.34 -7.01
C GLU A 26 8.97 -8.51 -7.88
N ALA A 27 7.67 -8.84 -7.90
CA ALA A 27 6.64 -8.03 -8.55
C ALA A 27 5.87 -7.17 -7.54
N ASP A 28 5.37 -6.02 -8.03
CA ASP A 28 4.54 -5.10 -7.25
C ASP A 28 3.07 -5.54 -7.27
N ILE A 29 2.36 -5.32 -6.16
CA ILE A 29 0.91 -5.45 -6.08
C ILE A 29 0.26 -4.44 -7.01
N THR A 30 -0.71 -4.88 -7.80
CA THR A 30 -1.60 -3.99 -8.55
C THR A 30 -2.89 -3.71 -7.77
N TYR A 31 -3.39 -2.48 -7.82
CA TYR A 31 -4.61 -2.10 -7.13
C TYR A 31 -5.73 -1.81 -8.12
N SER A 32 -6.82 -2.57 -8.07
CA SER A 32 -7.94 -2.41 -9.00
C SER A 32 -8.80 -1.16 -8.76
N ASN A 33 -8.73 -0.52 -7.60
CA ASN A 33 -9.66 0.54 -7.21
C ASN A 33 -9.02 1.66 -6.37
N ASN A 34 -9.57 2.86 -6.54
CA ASN A 34 -9.36 3.98 -5.63
C ASN A 34 -10.53 4.10 -4.66
N GLY A 35 -10.23 4.26 -3.38
CA GLY A 35 -11.16 4.77 -2.39
C GLY A 35 -11.12 6.30 -2.35
N VAL A 36 -11.17 6.87 -1.15
CA VAL A 36 -11.02 8.32 -0.97
C VAL A 36 -9.57 8.70 -1.20
N ILE A 37 -9.36 9.71 -2.06
CA ILE A 37 -8.07 10.36 -2.29
C ILE A 37 -8.28 11.87 -2.16
N VAL A 38 -7.47 12.50 -1.32
CA VAL A 38 -7.47 13.94 -1.06
C VAL A 38 -6.05 14.46 -1.18
N GLY A 39 -5.87 15.59 -1.86
CA GLY A 39 -4.56 16.20 -2.07
C GLY A 39 -3.92 15.80 -3.39
N ALA A 40 -2.60 15.67 -3.41
CA ALA A 40 -1.81 15.44 -4.61
C ALA A 40 -1.27 14.01 -4.72
N ILE A 41 -1.74 13.07 -3.89
CA ILE A 41 -1.49 11.65 -4.08
C ILE A 41 -2.33 11.18 -5.27
N THR A 42 -1.73 10.44 -6.21
CA THR A 42 -2.46 9.92 -7.38
C THR A 42 -2.17 8.45 -7.61
N HIS A 43 -3.16 7.73 -8.13
CA HIS A 43 -3.06 6.33 -8.52
C HIS A 43 -4.04 6.04 -9.65
N ALA A 44 -3.58 5.30 -10.66
CA ALA A 44 -4.41 4.83 -11.76
C ALA A 44 -4.91 3.40 -11.47
N PRO A 45 -6.23 3.15 -11.38
CA PRO A 45 -6.76 1.81 -11.16
C PRO A 45 -6.23 0.77 -12.16
N GLY A 46 -5.88 -0.41 -11.66
CA GLY A 46 -5.25 -1.50 -12.44
C GLY A 46 -3.74 -1.37 -12.59
N THR A 47 -3.11 -0.45 -11.85
CA THR A 47 -1.64 -0.29 -11.82
C THR A 47 -1.11 -0.49 -10.41
N SER A 48 0.22 -0.55 -10.26
CA SER A 48 0.88 -0.69 -8.96
C SER A 48 1.41 0.63 -8.39
N GLN A 49 1.56 1.65 -9.24
CA GLN A 49 2.31 2.86 -8.92
C GLN A 49 1.43 3.91 -8.26
N ILE A 50 1.86 4.38 -7.09
CA ILE A 50 1.22 5.47 -6.36
C ILE A 50 2.17 6.66 -6.33
N ILE A 51 1.76 7.78 -6.90
CA ILE A 51 2.61 8.95 -7.08
C ILE A 51 2.31 9.97 -5.98
N ILE A 52 3.36 10.43 -5.30
CA ILE A 52 3.30 11.49 -4.31
C ILE A 52 3.47 12.84 -5.01
N GLY A 53 2.47 13.72 -4.97
CA GLY A 53 2.51 15.00 -5.68
C GLY A 53 3.08 16.17 -4.87
N THR A 54 3.17 16.06 -3.54
CA THR A 54 3.70 17.11 -2.67
C THR A 54 4.80 16.56 -1.78
N PRO A 55 5.91 17.27 -1.56
CA PRO A 55 6.91 16.83 -0.60
C PRO A 55 6.35 16.80 0.84
N GLY A 56 6.93 15.93 1.66
CA GLY A 56 6.64 15.83 3.08
C GLY A 56 6.90 14.43 3.64
N ASP A 57 6.54 14.24 4.91
CA ASP A 57 6.55 12.91 5.53
C ASP A 57 5.17 12.26 5.44
N TYR A 58 5.13 10.98 5.08
CA TYR A 58 3.92 10.22 4.88
C TYR A 58 3.94 8.95 5.72
N ALA A 59 2.88 8.71 6.49
CA ALA A 59 2.60 7.39 7.03
C ALA A 59 1.99 6.53 5.92
N VAL A 60 2.55 5.34 5.72
CA VAL A 60 2.10 4.35 4.74
C VAL A 60 1.78 3.07 5.49
N TRP A 61 0.53 2.64 5.40
CA TRP A 61 0.06 1.37 5.94
C TRP A 61 -0.36 0.50 4.77
N PHE A 62 0.14 -0.72 4.69
CA PHE A 62 -0.29 -1.66 3.67
C PHE A 62 -0.73 -2.97 4.33
N ASN A 63 -1.63 -3.68 3.67
CA ASN A 63 -2.09 -4.98 4.14
C ASN A 63 -2.55 -5.82 2.96
N GLU A 64 -2.04 -7.03 2.89
CA GLU A 64 -2.39 -8.02 1.87
C GLU A 64 -2.75 -9.35 2.52
N ALA A 65 -3.78 -10.01 2.01
CA ALA A 65 -4.20 -11.34 2.44
C ALA A 65 -3.60 -12.38 1.48
N GLY A 66 -2.49 -12.98 1.88
CA GLY A 66 -1.79 -14.00 1.07
C GLY A 66 -2.24 -15.42 1.39
N VAL A 67 -2.30 -16.28 0.37
CA VAL A 67 -2.52 -17.73 0.55
C VAL A 67 -1.24 -18.43 1.02
N GLU A 68 -0.09 -18.00 0.55
CA GLU A 68 1.23 -18.53 0.88
C GLU A 68 1.93 -17.70 1.98
N PRO A 69 2.88 -18.28 2.75
CA PRO A 69 3.81 -17.48 3.55
C PRO A 69 4.53 -16.46 2.67
N ASN A 70 4.61 -15.22 3.13
CA ASN A 70 5.01 -14.10 2.29
C ASN A 70 5.79 -13.04 3.07
N GLN A 71 6.55 -12.24 2.32
CA GLN A 71 7.17 -11.00 2.73
C GLN A 71 6.85 -9.93 1.70
N PHE A 72 6.34 -8.80 2.19
CA PHE A 72 6.11 -7.61 1.39
C PHE A 72 6.88 -6.42 1.95
N THR A 73 7.36 -5.59 1.04
CA THR A 73 8.21 -4.43 1.35
C THR A 73 7.68 -3.21 0.60
N LEU A 74 7.67 -2.05 1.25
CA LEU A 74 7.43 -0.79 0.56
C LEU A 74 8.68 -0.39 -0.22
N PHE A 75 8.52 -0.07 -1.49
CA PHE A 75 9.54 0.49 -2.36
C PHE A 75 9.23 1.96 -2.64
N GLN A 76 10.27 2.78 -2.67
CA GLN A 76 10.22 4.18 -3.09
C GLN A 76 11.20 4.35 -4.26
N ASN A 77 10.68 4.77 -5.42
CA ASN A 77 11.46 4.93 -6.66
C ASN A 77 12.26 3.69 -7.05
N GLY A 78 11.70 2.49 -6.81
CA GLY A 78 12.32 1.22 -7.14
C GLY A 78 13.39 0.73 -6.16
N ALA A 79 13.67 1.47 -5.08
CA ALA A 79 14.53 1.03 -3.98
C ALA A 79 13.69 0.59 -2.76
N PRO A 80 14.09 -0.48 -2.04
CA PRO A 80 13.39 -0.91 -0.84
C PRO A 80 13.55 0.14 0.27
N VAL A 81 12.45 0.52 0.92
CA VAL A 81 12.46 1.40 2.08
C VAL A 81 12.97 0.61 3.28
N ALA A 82 13.99 1.14 3.96
CA ALA A 82 14.58 0.46 5.11
C ALA A 82 13.55 0.24 6.24
N GLY A 83 13.44 -0.99 6.74
CA GLY A 83 12.52 -1.35 7.82
C GLY A 83 11.06 -1.54 7.40
N SER A 84 10.74 -1.50 6.10
CA SER A 84 9.37 -1.69 5.60
C SER A 84 9.06 -3.13 5.18
N THR A 85 9.96 -4.09 5.39
CA THR A 85 9.74 -5.51 5.10
C THR A 85 8.96 -6.16 6.23
N TYR A 86 7.71 -6.54 5.97
CA TYR A 86 6.85 -7.27 6.89
C TYR A 86 6.56 -8.66 6.33
N GLY A 87 6.53 -9.67 7.20
CA GLY A 87 6.36 -11.06 6.79
C GLY A 87 5.33 -11.81 7.61
N SER A 88 4.63 -12.70 6.90
CA SER A 88 3.74 -13.70 7.47
C SER A 88 4.32 -15.10 7.23
N GLY A 89 4.62 -15.81 8.32
CA GLY A 89 5.11 -17.20 8.26
C GLY A 89 4.01 -18.25 8.01
N ALA A 90 2.75 -17.86 8.14
CA ALA A 90 1.61 -18.73 7.89
C ALA A 90 0.90 -18.34 6.58
N GLY A 91 0.28 -19.33 5.94
CA GLY A 91 -0.55 -19.13 4.76
C GLY A 91 -1.98 -18.74 5.11
N THR A 92 -2.71 -18.25 4.13
CA THR A 92 -4.14 -17.87 4.22
C THR A 92 -4.44 -16.88 5.33
N GLN A 93 -3.63 -15.83 5.43
CA GLN A 93 -3.78 -14.79 6.46
C GLN A 93 -3.31 -13.41 5.97
N PRO A 94 -3.78 -12.32 6.60
CA PRO A 94 -3.26 -10.98 6.34
C PRO A 94 -1.80 -10.83 6.79
N ASN A 95 -1.06 -9.97 6.08
CA ASN A 95 0.26 -9.48 6.42
C ASN A 95 0.23 -7.94 6.45
N PRO A 96 -0.10 -7.34 7.62
CA PRO A 96 -0.11 -5.88 7.74
C PRO A 96 1.31 -5.33 7.94
N GLY A 97 1.63 -4.27 7.22
CA GLY A 97 2.87 -3.50 7.34
C GLY A 97 2.61 -2.00 7.49
N MET A 98 3.59 -1.30 8.04
CA MET A 98 3.55 0.16 8.20
C MET A 98 4.94 0.77 8.13
N VAL A 99 5.06 1.98 7.61
CA VAL A 99 6.31 2.73 7.61
C VAL A 99 6.02 4.22 7.44
N ILE A 100 6.93 5.08 7.92
CA ILE A 100 6.93 6.50 7.60
C ILE A 100 8.05 6.75 6.60
N VAL A 101 7.74 7.46 5.51
CA VAL A 101 8.71 7.84 4.47
C VAL A 101 8.73 9.35 4.31
N THR A 102 9.91 9.89 4.02
CA THR A 102 10.03 11.24 3.46
C THR A 102 9.99 11.11 1.95
N ALA A 103 9.05 11.80 1.31
CA ALA A 103 8.85 11.76 -0.13
C ALA A 103 9.01 13.15 -0.75
N ALA A 104 9.55 13.19 -1.96
CA ALA A 104 9.54 14.35 -2.84
C ALA A 104 8.33 14.30 -3.80
N ALA A 105 7.99 15.44 -4.39
CA ALA A 105 7.01 15.47 -5.47
C ALA A 105 7.52 14.65 -6.68
N GLY A 106 6.68 13.75 -7.18
CA GLY A 106 7.00 12.81 -8.24
C GLY A 106 7.51 11.46 -7.74
N ASP A 107 7.77 11.28 -6.44
CA ASP A 107 8.18 9.99 -5.92
C ASP A 107 7.07 8.95 -6.10
N ILE A 108 7.49 7.73 -6.43
CA ILE A 108 6.61 6.59 -6.70
C ILE A 108 6.75 5.58 -5.57
N LEU A 109 5.63 5.23 -4.95
CA LEU A 109 5.52 4.16 -3.99
C LEU A 109 4.91 2.91 -4.65
N THR A 110 5.48 1.75 -4.34
CA THR A 110 4.90 0.43 -4.66
C THR A 110 5.06 -0.53 -3.48
N VAL A 111 4.16 -1.50 -3.33
CA VAL A 111 4.29 -2.60 -2.37
C VAL A 111 4.66 -3.85 -3.14
N ARG A 112 5.79 -4.48 -2.80
CA ARG A 112 6.40 -5.56 -3.58
C ARG A 112 6.44 -6.85 -2.81
N ASN A 113 6.10 -7.96 -3.46
CA ASN A 113 6.43 -9.29 -2.99
C ASN A 113 7.95 -9.45 -3.06
N HIS A 114 8.65 -9.18 -1.95
CA HIS A 114 10.09 -9.05 -1.93
C HIS A 114 10.71 -10.16 -1.09
N THR A 115 11.58 -10.96 -1.71
CA THR A 115 12.30 -12.07 -1.06
C THR A 115 11.43 -13.15 -0.40
N SER A 116 10.15 -13.26 -0.75
CA SER A 116 9.35 -14.45 -0.43
C SER A 116 9.94 -15.72 -1.07
N THR A 117 9.54 -16.88 -0.57
CA THR A 117 9.97 -18.17 -1.14
C THR A 117 9.32 -18.48 -2.49
N ALA A 118 8.19 -17.85 -2.82
CA ALA A 118 7.44 -18.05 -4.05
C ALA A 118 6.57 -16.84 -4.42
N ALA A 119 5.85 -16.95 -5.54
CA ALA A 119 4.74 -16.06 -5.87
C ALA A 119 3.62 -16.18 -4.81
N VAL A 120 2.87 -15.10 -4.62
CA VAL A 120 1.82 -15.02 -3.60
C VAL A 120 0.47 -14.77 -4.27
N THR A 121 -0.47 -15.65 -4.03
CA THR A 121 -1.87 -15.50 -4.46
C THR A 121 -2.60 -14.63 -3.44
N LEU A 122 -3.19 -13.52 -3.90
CA LEU A 122 -4.02 -12.67 -3.07
C LEU A 122 -5.42 -13.28 -2.89
N GLN A 123 -5.81 -13.52 -1.64
CA GLN A 123 -6.98 -14.29 -1.30
C GLN A 123 -8.28 -13.49 -1.55
N THR A 124 -9.14 -14.03 -2.41
CA THR A 124 -10.51 -13.55 -2.62
C THR A 124 -11.52 -14.37 -1.80
N LEU A 125 -12.66 -13.76 -1.46
CA LEU A 125 -13.73 -14.36 -0.65
C LEU A 125 -13.23 -14.88 0.72
N ALA A 126 -12.22 -14.22 1.29
CA ALA A 126 -11.62 -14.64 2.55
C ALA A 126 -12.66 -14.63 3.69
N GLY A 127 -12.99 -15.82 4.22
CA GLY A 127 -13.91 -15.98 5.35
C GLY A 127 -15.38 -15.69 5.06
N GLY A 128 -15.78 -15.54 3.79
CA GLY A 128 -17.16 -15.21 3.42
C GLY A 128 -17.49 -15.44 1.95
N THR A 129 -18.57 -14.83 1.46
CA THR A 129 -19.05 -14.96 0.06
C THR A 129 -19.00 -13.65 -0.73
N VAL A 130 -18.54 -12.56 -0.10
CA VAL A 130 -18.39 -11.24 -0.71
C VAL A 130 -16.93 -11.03 -1.12
N THR A 131 -16.70 -10.39 -2.26
CA THR A 131 -15.35 -9.97 -2.69
C THR A 131 -14.74 -9.05 -1.63
N ASN A 132 -13.69 -9.52 -0.96
CA ASN A 132 -12.91 -8.72 -0.02
C ASN A 132 -11.87 -7.87 -0.75
N ALA A 133 -11.43 -6.80 -0.09
CA ALA A 133 -10.14 -6.20 -0.41
C ALA A 133 -9.06 -7.24 -0.07
N ASN A 134 -8.32 -7.69 -1.07
CA ASN A 134 -7.26 -8.69 -0.91
C ASN A 134 -5.88 -8.04 -0.74
N ALA A 135 -5.74 -6.78 -1.14
CA ALA A 135 -4.66 -5.89 -0.75
C ALA A 135 -5.18 -4.45 -0.61
N SER A 136 -4.56 -3.65 0.25
CA SER A 136 -4.83 -2.22 0.36
C SER A 136 -3.63 -1.44 0.87
N VAL A 137 -3.64 -0.13 0.60
CA VAL A 137 -2.71 0.83 1.17
C VAL A 137 -3.45 2.09 1.60
N LEU A 138 -3.13 2.57 2.79
CA LEU A 138 -3.52 3.85 3.34
C LEU A 138 -2.27 4.74 3.44
N ILE A 139 -2.35 5.93 2.87
CA ILE A 139 -1.26 6.90 2.86
C ILE A 139 -1.78 8.19 3.48
N GLU A 140 -1.04 8.75 4.43
CA GLU A 140 -1.43 9.94 5.19
C GLU A 140 -0.26 10.90 5.30
N LYS A 141 -0.42 12.13 4.83
CA LYS A 141 0.61 13.17 4.96
C LYS A 141 0.64 13.72 6.38
N LEU A 142 1.77 13.57 7.05
CA LEU A 142 1.98 13.98 8.44
C LEU A 142 2.51 15.41 8.57
N SER A 143 3.42 15.79 7.67
CA SER A 143 4.11 17.08 7.68
C SER A 143 4.41 17.52 6.24
N SER A 144 4.57 18.83 6.05
CA SER A 144 5.09 19.46 4.83
C SER A 144 6.59 19.62 4.89
#